data_AF-A0A6V8MQR6-F1
#
_entry.id   AF-A0A6V8MQR6-F1
#
_cell.length_a   1.000
_cell.length_b   1.000
_cell.length_c   1.000
_cell.angle_alpha   90.00
_cell.angle_beta   90.00
_cell.angle_gamma   90.00
#
_symmetry.space_group_name_H-M   'P 1'
#
loop_
_entity.id
_entity.type
_entity.pdbx_description
1 polymer ?
#
loop_
_entity_poly.entity_id
_entity_poly.type
_entity_poly.pdbx_seq_one_letter_code
_entity_poly.pdbx_strand_id
1 'polypeptide(L)'
;MKKTLLVLSLLLVAPAAYGFECNVCHSKNPAMVKMHKALKGRNCFDCHRMGEKLMGKGIPKDKAAQIKRRETEEICFECHKK
;
A
#
# COMPACT_ATOMS: atom_id res chain seq x y z
N MET A 1 -1.33 -40.59 23.37
CA MET A 1 -2.46 -39.69 23.07
C MET A 1 -2.36 -38.31 23.75
N LYS A 2 -1.88 -38.17 25.00
CA LYS A 2 -1.77 -36.85 25.67
C LYS A 2 -0.66 -35.93 25.13
N LYS A 3 0.45 -36.48 24.61
CA LYS A 3 1.59 -35.69 24.10
C LYS A 3 1.33 -35.01 22.75
N THR A 4 0.46 -35.57 21.91
CA THR A 4 0.09 -35.02 20.60
C THR A 4 -0.86 -33.82 20.70
N LEU A 5 -1.67 -33.74 21.76
CA LEU A 5 -2.56 -32.59 22.02
C LEU A 5 -1.78 -31.30 22.37
N LEU A 6 -0.63 -31.44 23.04
CA LEU A 6 0.13 -30.28 23.51
C LEU A 6 0.84 -29.53 22.37
N VAL A 7 1.24 -30.24 21.31
CA VAL A 7 1.87 -29.65 20.12
C VAL A 7 0.85 -28.90 19.27
N LEU A 8 -0.39 -29.41 19.18
CA LEU A 8 -1.46 -28.75 18.42
C LEU A 8 -1.91 -27.44 19.06
N SER A 9 -1.81 -27.34 20.39
CA SER A 9 -2.15 -26.14 21.17
C SER A 9 -1.20 -24.96 20.89
N LEU A 10 0.06 -25.24 20.55
CA LEU A 10 1.10 -24.22 20.40
C LEU A 10 1.07 -23.53 19.02
N LEU A 11 0.47 -24.16 18.02
CA LEU A 11 0.34 -23.60 16.65
C LEU A 11 -0.77 -22.54 16.53
N LEU A 12 -1.68 -22.45 17.51
CA LEU A 12 -2.81 -21.51 17.51
C LEU A 12 -2.46 -20.10 18.00
N VAL A 13 -1.23 -19.89 18.47
CA VAL A 13 -0.77 -18.59 19.02
C VAL A 13 0.29 -17.95 18.12
N ALA A 14 0.28 -18.25 16.82
CA ALA A 14 1.08 -17.45 15.88
C ALA A 14 0.54 -16.01 15.93
N PRO A 15 1.33 -15.02 16.40
CA PRO A 15 0.91 -13.64 16.30
C PRO A 15 0.70 -13.35 14.82
N ALA A 16 -0.47 -12.79 14.48
CA ALA A 16 -0.68 -12.23 13.16
C ALA A 16 0.50 -11.31 12.89
N ALA A 17 1.33 -11.67 11.91
CA ALA A 17 2.45 -10.85 11.50
C ALA A 17 1.84 -9.55 10.97
N TYR A 18 1.74 -8.54 11.83
CA TYR A 18 1.38 -7.19 11.44
C TYR A 18 2.45 -6.76 10.46
N GLY A 19 2.12 -6.85 9.16
CA GLY A 19 2.98 -6.38 8.09
C GLY A 19 3.41 -4.96 8.41
N PHE A 20 4.69 -4.65 8.19
CA PHE A 20 5.29 -3.34 8.48
C PHE A 20 4.37 -2.22 7.98
N GLU A 21 3.66 -1.54 8.89
CA GLU A 21 2.66 -0.55 8.49
C GLU A 21 3.35 0.80 8.38
N CYS A 22 3.45 1.33 7.16
CA CYS A 22 4.01 2.65 6.94
C CYS A 22 2.95 3.70 7.26
N ASN A 23 2.80 4.04 8.55
CA ASN A 23 1.78 4.96 9.05
C ASN A 23 2.27 6.42 9.11
N VAL A 24 3.54 6.64 8.78
CA VAL A 24 4.23 7.93 8.87
C VAL A 24 4.84 8.26 7.52
N CYS A 25 4.56 9.46 7.00
CA CYS A 25 5.18 9.95 5.77
C CYS A 25 6.61 10.41 6.05
N HIS A 26 7.61 9.73 5.47
CA HIS A 26 9.02 10.10 5.58
C HIS A 26 9.54 11.00 4.44
N SER A 27 8.69 11.37 3.48
CA SER A 27 9.10 12.26 2.38
C SER A 27 9.32 13.69 2.87
N LYS A 28 10.51 14.25 2.59
CA LYS A 28 10.82 15.67 2.81
C LYS A 28 10.28 16.60 1.71
N ASN A 29 9.71 16.05 0.62
CA ASN A 29 9.17 16.84 -0.49
C ASN A 29 7.75 17.35 -0.15
N PRO A 30 7.53 18.67 0.00
CA PRO A 30 6.23 19.23 0.39
C PRO A 30 5.09 18.94 -0.60
N ALA A 31 5.40 18.84 -1.90
CA ALA A 31 4.40 18.52 -2.92
C ALA A 31 3.90 17.08 -2.76
N MET A 32 4.81 16.13 -2.51
CA MET A 32 4.46 14.73 -2.23
C MET A 32 3.65 14.60 -0.94
N VAL A 33 4.03 15.34 0.11
CA VAL A 33 3.28 15.36 1.39
C VAL A 33 1.87 15.89 1.17
N LYS A 34 1.69 16.97 0.40
CA LYS A 34 0.37 17.54 0.10
C LYS A 34 -0.55 16.54 -0.61
N MET A 35 -0.03 15.79 -1.58
CA MET A 35 -0.83 14.77 -2.28
C MET A 35 -1.27 13.64 -1.34
N HIS A 36 -0.39 13.15 -0.47
CA HIS A 36 -0.72 12.05 0.45
C HIS A 36 -1.58 12.49 1.64
N LYS A 37 -1.60 13.78 2.01
CA LYS A 37 -2.53 14.29 3.03
C LYS A 37 -4.00 14.04 2.67
N ALA A 38 -4.34 14.07 1.39
CA ALA A 38 -5.70 13.73 0.91
C ALA A 38 -6.04 12.24 1.09
N LEU A 39 -5.03 11.39 1.30
CA LEU A 39 -5.13 9.95 1.49
C LEU A 39 -4.88 9.53 2.96
N LYS A 40 -4.98 10.48 3.90
CA LYS A 40 -4.74 10.22 5.34
C LYS A 40 -5.64 9.09 5.83
N GLY A 41 -5.05 8.09 6.49
CA GLY A 41 -5.77 6.91 7.02
C GLY A 41 -5.72 5.69 6.10
N ARG A 42 -5.15 5.82 4.89
CA ARG A 42 -4.83 4.69 4.01
C ARG A 42 -3.43 4.15 4.26
N ASN A 43 -3.25 2.86 3.99
CA ASN A 43 -1.94 2.24 4.09
C ASN A 43 -1.10 2.60 2.84
N CYS A 44 0.18 2.92 3.01
CA CYS A 44 1.07 3.21 1.88
C CYS A 44 1.11 2.07 0.85
N PHE A 45 0.99 0.82 1.33
CA PHE A 45 1.01 -0.38 0.51
C PHE A 45 -0.28 -0.63 -0.27
N ASP A 46 -1.36 0.10 0.00
CA ASP A 46 -2.58 0.09 -0.82
C ASP A 46 -2.28 0.52 -2.26
N CYS A 47 -1.27 1.37 -2.44
CA CYS A 47 -0.87 1.89 -3.75
C CYS A 47 0.58 1.53 -4.11
N HIS A 48 1.48 1.41 -3.13
CA HIS A 48 2.91 1.20 -3.37
C HIS A 48 3.39 -0.12 -2.78
N ARG A 49 3.52 -1.19 -3.59
CA ARG A 49 4.22 -2.40 -3.13
C ARG A 49 5.72 -2.14 -3.03
N MET A 50 6.39 -2.78 -2.07
CA MET A 50 7.85 -2.67 -1.96
C MET A 50 8.53 -3.13 -3.25
N GLY A 51 9.41 -2.28 -3.79
CA GLY A 51 10.10 -2.51 -5.06
C GLY A 51 9.33 -2.02 -6.30
N GLU A 52 8.02 -1.74 -6.19
CA GLU A 52 7.24 -1.21 -7.31
C GLU A 52 7.37 0.31 -7.45
N LYS A 53 7.39 0.78 -8.70
CA LYS A 53 7.57 2.18 -9.06
C LYS A 53 6.28 2.77 -9.62
N LEU A 54 5.24 2.84 -8.80
CA LEU A 54 3.93 3.40 -9.22
C LEU A 54 4.06 4.81 -9.85
N MET A 55 5.04 5.61 -9.41
CA MET A 55 5.34 6.95 -9.94
C MET A 55 6.87 7.19 -10.12
N GLY A 56 7.60 6.14 -10.48
CA GLY A 56 9.06 6.18 -10.54
C GLY A 56 9.65 6.97 -11.71
N LYS A 57 10.99 6.95 -11.79
CA LYS A 57 11.76 7.51 -12.92
C LYS A 57 11.37 6.77 -14.21
N GLY A 58 11.02 7.53 -15.26
CA GLY A 58 10.61 6.98 -16.55
C GLY A 58 9.09 6.87 -16.76
N ILE A 59 8.28 7.05 -15.72
CA ILE A 59 6.82 7.14 -15.86
C ILE A 59 6.47 8.57 -16.31
N PRO A 60 5.72 8.78 -17.41
CA PRO A 60 5.22 10.09 -17.80
C PRO A 60 4.31 10.68 -16.73
N LYS A 61 4.54 11.95 -16.38
CA LYS A 61 3.83 12.66 -15.30
C LYS A 61 3.04 13.86 -15.81
N ASP A 62 2.93 14.04 -17.12
CA ASP A 62 2.06 15.04 -17.70
C ASP A 62 0.58 14.70 -17.43
N LYS A 63 -0.28 15.69 -17.60
CA LYS A 63 -1.71 15.57 -17.27
C LYS A 63 -2.40 14.48 -18.09
N ALA A 64 -2.08 14.36 -19.38
CA ALA A 64 -2.73 13.39 -20.25
C ALA A 64 -2.34 11.96 -19.84
N ALA A 65 -1.07 11.72 -19.55
CA ALA A 65 -0.61 10.44 -19.02
C ALA A 65 -1.30 10.08 -17.69
N GLN A 66 -1.37 11.02 -16.75
CA GLN A 66 -2.02 10.77 -15.46
C GLN A 66 -3.52 10.49 -15.58
N ILE A 67 -4.24 11.16 -16.49
CA ILE A 67 -5.66 10.87 -16.78
C ILE A 67 -5.80 9.47 -17.36
N LYS A 68 -5.01 9.13 -18.39
CA LYS A 68 -5.04 7.81 -19.00
C LYS A 68 -4.86 6.69 -17.97
N ARG A 69 -3.88 6.83 -17.07
CA ARG A 69 -3.64 5.86 -15.99
C ARG A 69 -4.87 5.73 -15.07
N ARG A 70 -5.47 6.86 -14.69
CA ARG A 70 -6.66 6.90 -13.83
C ARG A 70 -7.84 6.11 -14.42
N GLU A 71 -7.96 6.07 -15.74
CA GLU A 71 -9.03 5.37 -16.47
C GLU A 71 -8.73 3.90 -16.81
N THR A 72 -7.45 3.50 -16.77
CA THR A 72 -6.98 2.20 -17.27
C THR A 72 -6.35 1.31 -16.22
N GLU A 73 -5.83 1.85 -15.13
CA GLU A 73 -5.15 1.08 -14.08
C GLU A 73 -6.09 0.80 -12.90
N GLU A 74 -6.24 -0.48 -12.56
CA GLU A 74 -7.14 -0.96 -11.51
C GLU A 74 -6.92 -0.29 -10.15
N ILE A 75 -5.66 0.02 -9.83
CA ILE A 75 -5.26 0.69 -8.59
C ILE A 75 -5.90 2.06 -8.41
N CYS A 76 -6.36 2.70 -9.49
CA CYS A 76 -6.98 4.01 -9.45
C CYS A 76 -8.51 3.94 -9.22
N PHE A 77 -9.16 2.81 -9.51
CA PHE A 77 -10.62 2.72 -9.63
C PHE A 77 -11.35 2.82 -8.29
N GLU A 78 -10.70 2.46 -7.20
CA GLU A 78 -11.29 2.58 -5.86
C GLU A 78 -11.66 4.04 -5.52
N CYS A 79 -10.78 4.97 -5.88
CA CYS A 79 -10.96 6.41 -5.63
C CYS A 79 -11.58 7.14 -6.83
N HIS A 80 -11.34 6.64 -8.04
CA HIS A 80 -11.77 7.25 -9.29
C HIS A 80 -12.76 6.33 -10.01
N LYS A 81 -13.97 6.22 -9.45
CA LYS A 81 -15.08 5.56 -10.12
C LYS A 81 -15.30 6.21 -11.50
N LYS A 82 -15.47 5.35 -12.52
CA LYS A 82 -15.88 5.77 -13.87
C LYS A 82 -17.25 6.47 -13.82
#